data_AF-A0AAV5VQM2-F1
#
_entry.id   AF-A0AAV5VQM2-F1
#
_cell.length_a   1.000
_cell.length_b   1.000
_cell.length_c   1.000
_cell.angle_alpha   90.00
_cell.angle_beta   90.00
_cell.angle_gamma   90.00
#
_symmetry.space_group_name_H-M   'P 1'
#
loop_
_entity.id
_entity.type
_entity.pdbx_description
1 polymer ?
#
loop_
_entity_poly.entity_id
_entity_poly.type
_entity_poly.pdbx_seq_one_letter_code
_entity_poly.pdbx_strand_id
1 'polypeptide(L)'
;LESVSHCNATGYALNFGLPYCMRFSDNAPLYTPLGKSWLYCTRSCLANFVRNDIIANITDCATIKKDAFSSHVPCYINCGFCR
;
A
#
# COMPACT_ATOMS: atom_id res chain seq x y z
N LEU A 1 10.59 -3.02 -1.69
CA LEU A 1 10.25 -1.71 -1.11
C LEU A 1 11.36 -1.32 -0.17
N GLU A 2 11.49 -1.96 1.00
CA GLU A 2 12.53 -1.61 1.97
C GLU A 2 13.98 -1.76 1.46
N SER A 3 14.26 -2.85 0.73
CA SER A 3 15.58 -3.09 0.13
C SER A 3 16.04 -2.02 -0.87
N VAL A 4 15.16 -1.09 -1.23
CA VAL A 4 15.44 0.02 -2.16
C VAL A 4 15.36 1.37 -1.44
N SER A 5 14.40 1.55 -0.53
CA SER A 5 14.24 2.81 0.22
C SER A 5 15.20 2.98 1.40
N HIS A 6 15.70 1.89 1.99
CA HIS A 6 16.65 1.91 3.13
C HIS A 6 16.21 2.78 4.32
N CYS A 7 14.90 2.83 4.60
CA CYS A 7 14.30 3.62 5.67
C CYS A 7 14.28 2.89 7.02
N ASN A 8 14.74 1.64 7.05
CA ASN A 8 14.86 0.76 8.19
C ASN A 8 13.53 0.55 8.91
N ALA A 9 13.59 0.14 10.19
CA ALA A 9 12.43 -0.25 10.98
C ALA A 9 11.38 0.87 11.16
N THR A 10 11.74 2.14 10.97
CA THR A 10 10.81 3.28 11.03
C THR A 10 10.19 3.63 9.66
N GLY A 11 10.70 3.02 8.59
CA GLY A 11 10.28 3.24 7.21
C GLY A 11 8.85 2.79 6.92
N TYR A 12 8.22 3.42 5.93
CA TYR A 12 6.83 3.15 5.56
C TYR A 12 6.58 1.67 5.25
N ALA A 13 7.48 1.02 4.50
CA ALA A 13 7.30 -0.36 4.06
C ALA A 13 7.22 -1.34 5.25
N LEU A 14 8.13 -1.24 6.21
CA LEU A 14 8.19 -2.15 7.36
C LEU A 14 7.26 -1.73 8.50
N ASN A 15 7.16 -0.44 8.80
CA ASN A 15 6.42 0.06 9.97
C ASN A 15 4.93 0.28 9.70
N PHE A 16 4.52 0.43 8.44
CA PHE A 16 3.13 0.68 8.09
C PHE A 16 2.60 -0.34 7.06
N GLY A 17 3.23 -0.44 5.89
CA GLY A 17 2.77 -1.28 4.80
C GLY A 17 2.66 -2.76 5.19
N LEU A 18 3.72 -3.34 5.75
CA LEU A 18 3.77 -4.76 6.11
C LEU A 18 2.74 -5.16 7.18
N PRO A 19 2.62 -4.48 8.34
CA PRO A 19 1.60 -4.83 9.35
C PRO A 19 0.18 -4.87 8.81
N TYR A 20 -0.23 -3.87 8.03
CA TYR A 20 -1.57 -3.84 7.44
C TYR A 20 -1.73 -4.87 6.31
N CYS A 21 -0.68 -5.08 5.50
CA CYS A 21 -0.66 -6.11 4.47
C CYS A 21 -0.93 -7.50 5.06
N MET A 22 -0.26 -7.84 6.17
CA MET A 22 -0.48 -9.09 6.90
C MET A 22 -1.90 -9.14 7.46
N ARG A 23 -2.32 -8.11 8.21
CA ARG A 23 -3.67 -8.06 8.81
C ARG A 23 -4.78 -8.28 7.78
N PHE A 24 -4.69 -7.66 6.61
CA PHE A 24 -5.67 -7.86 5.55
C PHE A 24 -5.59 -9.25 4.91
N SER A 25 -4.40 -9.83 4.78
CA SER A 25 -4.20 -11.18 4.25
C SER A 25 -4.78 -12.23 5.18
N ASP A 26 -4.51 -12.11 6.48
CA ASP A 26 -4.91 -13.07 7.50
C ASP A 26 -6.44 -13.06 7.67
N ASN A 27 -7.06 -11.89 7.53
CA ASN A 27 -8.52 -11.74 7.57
C ASN A 27 -9.17 -11.91 6.20
N ALA A 28 -8.40 -12.18 5.13
CA ALA A 28 -8.93 -12.35 3.78
C ALA A 28 -10.11 -13.35 3.72
N PRO A 29 -10.08 -14.51 4.43
CA PRO A 29 -11.18 -15.46 4.42
C PRO A 29 -12.52 -14.91 4.93
N LEU A 30 -12.50 -13.92 5.83
CA LEU A 30 -13.68 -13.34 6.48
C LEU A 30 -14.47 -12.39 5.55
N TYR A 31 -13.86 -11.91 4.48
CA TYR A 31 -14.54 -11.00 3.55
C TYR A 31 -15.44 -11.75 2.58
N THR A 32 -16.52 -11.07 2.17
CA THR A 32 -17.37 -11.50 1.06
C THR A 32 -16.57 -11.59 -0.25
N PRO A 33 -17.06 -12.29 -1.29
CA PRO A 33 -16.40 -12.31 -2.60
C PRO A 33 -16.12 -10.91 -3.15
N LEU A 34 -17.06 -9.97 -3.00
CA LEU A 34 -16.89 -8.58 -3.40
C LEU A 34 -15.78 -7.88 -2.58
N GLY A 35 -15.78 -8.07 -1.25
CA GLY A 35 -14.76 -7.52 -0.38
C GLY A 35 -13.35 -8.04 -0.69
N LYS A 36 -13.22 -9.33 -1.03
CA LYS A 36 -11.96 -9.94 -1.49
C LYS A 36 -11.48 -9.32 -2.79
N SER A 37 -12.37 -9.15 -3.76
CA SER A 37 -12.04 -8.52 -5.05
C SER A 37 -11.52 -7.09 -4.85
N TRP A 38 -12.23 -6.28 -4.05
CA TRP A 38 -11.79 -4.94 -3.70
C TRP A 38 -10.43 -4.93 -2.98
N LEU A 39 -10.24 -5.83 -2.01
CA LEU A 39 -9.02 -5.93 -1.24
C LEU A 39 -7.81 -6.25 -2.13
N TYR A 40 -7.94 -7.23 -3.04
CA TYR A 40 -6.86 -7.61 -3.95
C TYR A 40 -6.52 -6.50 -4.95
N CYS A 41 -7.54 -5.82 -5.50
CA CYS A 41 -7.34 -4.66 -6.36
C CYS A 41 -6.57 -3.56 -5.61
N THR A 42 -7.07 -3.18 -4.43
CA THR A 42 -6.55 -2.06 -3.66
C THR A 42 -5.12 -2.31 -3.20
N ARG A 43 -4.83 -3.50 -2.67
CA ARG A 43 -3.47 -3.88 -2.25
C ARG A 43 -2.48 -3.83 -3.40
N SER A 44 -2.87 -4.33 -4.58
CA SER A 44 -2.01 -4.31 -5.76
C SER A 44 -1.76 -2.89 -6.24
N CYS A 45 -2.81 -2.06 -6.30
CA CYS A 45 -2.70 -0.65 -6.66
C CYS A 45 -1.73 0.10 -5.73
N LEU A 46 -1.92 -0.02 -4.41
CA LEU A 46 -1.07 0.63 -3.41
C LEU A 46 0.39 0.18 -3.50
N ALA A 47 0.63 -1.13 -3.59
CA ALA A 47 1.99 -1.66 -3.65
C ALA A 47 2.72 -1.24 -4.94
N ASN A 48 2.01 -1.19 -6.07
CA ASN A 48 2.55 -0.72 -7.34
C ASN A 48 2.86 0.78 -7.30
N PHE A 49 1.98 1.60 -6.73
CA PHE A 49 2.22 3.03 -6.59
C PHE A 49 3.50 3.30 -5.79
N VAL A 50 3.65 2.63 -4.64
CA VAL A 50 4.86 2.82 -3.81
C VAL A 50 6.12 2.33 -4.55
N ARG A 51 6.05 1.22 -5.28
CA ARG A 51 7.21 0.67 -6.00
C ARG A 51 7.62 1.52 -7.19
N ASN A 52 6.67 1.85 -8.07
CA ASN A 52 6.94 2.38 -9.40
C ASN A 52 6.91 3.90 -9.44
N ASP A 53 6.04 4.53 -8.66
CA ASP A 53 5.79 5.97 -8.77
C ASP A 53 6.61 6.75 -7.72
N ILE A 54 6.87 6.14 -6.57
CA ILE A 54 7.61 6.76 -5.47
C ILE A 54 9.08 6.29 -5.45
N ILE A 55 9.32 5.02 -5.09
CA ILE A 55 10.68 4.55 -4.77
C ILE A 55 11.61 4.55 -6.01
N ALA A 56 11.06 4.51 -7.21
CA ALA A 56 11.84 4.67 -8.45
C ALA A 56 12.51 6.06 -8.55
N ASN A 57 11.96 7.08 -7.89
CA ASN A 57 12.37 8.48 -8.05
C ASN A 57 12.78 9.15 -6.72
N ILE A 58 12.41 8.57 -5.57
CA ILE A 58 12.50 9.22 -4.26
C ILE A 58 13.07 8.24 -3.23
N THR A 59 14.13 8.66 -2.53
CA THR A 59 14.76 7.90 -1.43
C THR A 59 14.51 8.52 -0.05
N ASP A 60 13.96 9.74 0.02
CA ASP A 60 13.62 10.38 1.29
C ASP A 60 12.42 9.69 1.98
N CYS A 61 12.64 9.19 3.18
CA CYS A 61 11.68 8.38 3.93
C CYS A 61 10.41 9.16 4.33
N ALA A 62 10.53 10.45 4.61
CA ALA A 62 9.38 11.29 4.97
C ALA A 62 8.47 11.51 3.76
N THR A 63 9.07 11.79 2.60
CA THR A 63 8.37 11.93 1.32
C THR A 63 7.74 10.62 0.88
N ILE A 64 8.47 9.49 0.97
CA ILE A 64 7.91 8.16 0.69
C ILE A 64 6.65 7.90 1.52
N LYS A 65 6.69 8.20 2.83
CA LYS A 65 5.54 8.03 3.71
C LYS A 65 4.37 8.90 3.25
N LYS A 66 4.60 10.20 3.04
CA LYS A 66 3.55 11.16 2.62
C LYS A 66 2.88 10.72 1.32
N ASP A 67 3.69 10.41 0.30
CA ASP A 67 3.18 10.09 -1.03
C ASP A 67 2.49 8.73 -1.05
N ALA A 68 3.02 7.75 -0.30
CA ALA A 68 2.37 6.45 -0.16
C ALA A 68 0.99 6.57 0.52
N PHE A 69 0.85 7.44 1.53
CA PHE A 69 -0.46 7.75 2.11
C PHE A 69 -1.40 8.41 1.09
N SER A 70 -0.89 9.33 0.27
CA SER A 70 -1.72 10.02 -0.73
C SER A 70 -2.32 9.08 -1.79
N SER A 71 -1.67 7.93 -2.04
CA SER A 71 -2.14 6.92 -3.00
C SER A 71 -3.45 6.21 -2.60
N HIS A 72 -3.90 6.32 -1.35
CA HIS A 72 -5.07 5.59 -0.86
C HIS A 72 -6.36 6.02 -1.56
N VAL A 73 -6.62 7.33 -1.65
CA VAL A 73 -7.81 7.86 -2.30
C VAL A 73 -7.91 7.43 -3.78
N PRO A 74 -6.91 7.66 -4.64
CA PRO A 74 -7.00 7.23 -6.04
C PRO A 74 -7.12 5.71 -6.17
N CYS A 75 -6.43 4.90 -5.34
CA CYS A 75 -6.61 3.45 -5.38
C CYS A 75 -8.00 3.00 -4.93
N TYR A 76 -8.61 3.67 -3.95
CA TYR A 76 -9.98 3.37 -3.50
C TYR A 76 -11.02 3.71 -4.55
N ILE A 77 -10.83 4.82 -5.28
CA ILE A 77 -11.68 5.19 -6.43
C ILE A 77 -11.49 4.16 -7.55
N ASN A 78 -10.25 3.87 -7.94
CA ASN A 78 -9.92 2.93 -9.02
C ASN A 78 -10.46 1.51 -8.76
N CYS A 79 -10.46 1.07 -7.49
CA CYS A 79 -11.01 -0.22 -7.08
C CYS A 79 -12.51 -0.17 -6.73
N GLY A 80 -13.17 0.98 -6.93
CA GLY A 80 -14.63 1.10 -6.88
C GLY A 80 -15.25 1.23 -5.49
N PHE A 81 -14.46 1.60 -4.47
CA PHE A 81 -14.93 1.84 -3.11
C PHE A 81 -15.52 3.24 -2.93
N CYS A 82 -14.80 4.27 -3.38
CA CYS A 82 -15.29 5.64 -3.42
C CYS A 82 -15.88 5.91 -4.82
N ARG A 83 -17.11 6.41 -4.88
CA ARG A 83 -17.83 6.77 -6.11
C ARG A 83 -18.50 8.12 -5.92
#